data_AF-A0A1Y4MY29-F1
#
_entry.id   AF-A0A1Y4MY29-F1
#
_cell.length_a   1.000
_cell.length_b   1.000
_cell.length_c   1.000
_cell.angle_alpha   90.00
_cell.angle_beta   90.00
_cell.angle_gamma   90.00
#
_symmetry.space_group_name_H-M   'P 1'
#
loop_
_entity.id
_entity.type
_entity.pdbx_description
1 polymer ?
#
loop_
_entity_poly.entity_id
_entity_poly.type
_entity_poly.pdbx_seq_one_letter_code
_entity_poly.pdbx_strand_id
1 'polypeptide(L)' 'MAFSIRLTEEEKRLADSYAKIHSMSLGEAFKRALFEKIEDEYDVTVADEAYQEYVADGKKSRPIEELWKECEI' A
#
# COMPACT_ATOMS: atom_id res chain seq x y z
N MET A 1 -10.81 -18.34 6.19
CA MET A 1 -11.46 -18.16 4.87
C MET A 1 -10.44 -18.57 3.81
N ALA A 2 -10.82 -19.39 2.83
CA ALA A 2 -9.92 -19.82 1.75
C ALA A 2 -10.50 -19.34 0.41
N PHE A 3 -9.65 -18.73 -0.42
CA PHE A 3 -9.99 -18.28 -1.76
C PHE A 3 -9.13 -19.05 -2.77
N SER A 4 -9.74 -19.44 -3.89
CA SER A 4 -9.08 -20.18 -4.95
C SER A 4 -8.97 -19.30 -6.18
N ILE A 5 -7.75 -19.19 -6.73
CA ILE A 5 -7.45 -18.43 -7.93
C ILE A 5 -7.05 -19.43 -9.01
N ARG A 6 -7.69 -19.36 -10.18
CA ARG A 6 -7.22 -20.12 -11.34
C ARG A 6 -6.09 -19.36 -12.00
N LEU A 7 -5.00 -20.07 -12.26
CA LEU A 7 -3.84 -19.56 -12.96
C LEU A 7 -3.63 -20.42 -14.20
N THR A 8 -3.17 -19.79 -15.26
CA THR A 8 -2.52 -20.47 -16.38
C THR A 8 -1.17 -21.04 -15.94
N GLU A 9 -0.62 -21.96 -16.73
CA GLU A 9 0.72 -22.52 -16.47
C GLU A 9 1.83 -21.45 -16.51
N GLU A 10 1.65 -20.37 -17.27
CA GLU A 10 2.61 -19.27 -17.32
C GLU A 10 2.56 -18.41 -16.06
N GLU A 11 1.37 -17.98 -15.65
CA GLU A 11 1.17 -17.18 -14.43
C GLU A 11 1.66 -17.95 -13.19
N LYS A 12 1.38 -19.25 -13.12
CA LYS A 12 1.86 -20.10 -12.02
C LYS A 12 3.39 -20.17 -11.99
N ARG A 13 4.04 -20.38 -13.14
CA ARG A 13 5.51 -20.42 -13.22
C ARG A 13 6.14 -19.11 -12.79
N LEU A 14 5.56 -17.98 -13.19
CA LEU A 14 6.00 -16.66 -12.77
C LEU A 14 5.89 -16.49 -11.25
N ALA A 15 4.71 -16.77 -10.70
CA ALA A 15 4.43 -16.60 -9.28
C ALA A 15 5.26 -17.57 -8.40
N ASP A 16 5.49 -18.81 -8.85
CA ASP A 16 6.37 -19.77 -8.18
C ASP A 16 7.84 -19.29 -8.19
N SER A 17 8.29 -18.67 -9.27
CA SER A 17 9.65 -18.13 -9.37
C SER A 17 9.86 -16.96 -8.41
N TYR A 18 8.88 -16.06 -8.33
CA TYR A 18 8.86 -14.96 -7.37
C TYR A 18 8.89 -15.49 -5.93
N ALA A 19 7.98 -16.39 -5.57
CA ALA A 19 7.90 -16.96 -4.23
C ALA A 19 9.22 -17.64 -3.80
N LYS A 20 9.89 -18.35 -4.72
CA LYS A 20 11.20 -18.97 -4.49
C LYS A 20 12.31 -17.96 -4.21
N ILE A 21 12.42 -16.89 -5.01
CA ILE A 21 13.43 -15.85 -4.83
C ILE A 21 13.29 -15.21 -3.43
N HIS A 22 12.05 -15.00 -3.00
CA HIS A 22 11.75 -14.38 -1.72
C HIS A 22 11.58 -15.38 -0.55
N SER A 23 11.88 -16.68 -0.77
CA SER A 23 11.80 -17.74 0.24
C SER A 23 10.47 -17.79 1.00
N MET A 24 9.36 -17.57 0.28
CA MET A 24 8.00 -17.54 0.84
C MET A 24 7.08 -18.52 0.11
N SER A 25 5.91 -18.79 0.71
CA SER A 25 4.89 -19.60 0.04
C SER A 25 4.19 -18.80 -1.07
N LEU A 26 3.65 -19.49 -2.07
CA LEU A 26 2.87 -18.86 -3.14
C LEU A 26 1.69 -18.04 -2.59
N GLY A 27 0.97 -18.59 -1.61
CA GLY A 27 -0.15 -17.90 -0.96
C GLY A 27 0.28 -16.65 -0.18
N GLU A 28 1.47 -16.68 0.43
CA GLU A 28 2.03 -15.50 1.11
C GLU A 28 2.45 -14.42 0.11
N ALA A 29 3.07 -14.81 -1.00
CA ALA A 29 3.41 -13.88 -2.09
C ALA A 29 2.16 -13.15 -2.63
N PHE A 30 1.09 -13.89 -2.91
CA PHE A 30 -0.18 -13.29 -3.34
C PHE A 30 -0.80 -12.40 -2.27
N LYS A 31 -0.79 -12.82 -1.00
CA LYS A 31 -1.34 -12.03 0.10
C LYS A 31 -0.60 -10.70 0.25
N ARG A 32 0.74 -10.74 0.26
CA ARG A 32 1.58 -9.54 0.37
C ARG A 32 1.35 -8.60 -0.80
N ALA A 33 1.45 -9.10 -2.03
CA ALA A 33 1.25 -8.27 -3.23
C ALA A 33 -0.14 -7.64 -3.29
N LEU A 34 -1.18 -8.36 -2.84
CA LEU A 34 -2.53 -7.81 -2.77
C LEU A 34 -2.64 -6.67 -1.75
N PHE A 35 -2.15 -6.86 -0.53
CA PHE A 35 -2.24 -5.83 0.51
C PHE A 35 -1.35 -4.63 0.20
N GLU A 36 -0.15 -4.84 -0.31
CA GLU A 36 0.74 -3.77 -0.79
C GLU A 36 0.03 -2.90 -1.84
N LYS A 37 -0.66 -3.53 -2.80
CA LYS A 37 -1.41 -2.78 -3.82
C LYS A 37 -2.59 -1.99 -3.24
N ILE A 38 -3.28 -2.55 -2.25
CA ILE A 38 -4.38 -1.87 -1.54
C ILE A 38 -3.84 -0.68 -0.73
N GLU A 39 -2.73 -0.88 -0.02
CA GLU A 39 -2.05 0.16 0.78
C GLU A 39 -1.58 1.30 -0.12
N ASP A 40 -0.92 1.00 -1.24
CA ASP A 40 -0.48 2.01 -2.21
C ASP A 40 -1.64 2.88 -2.72
N GLU A 41 -2.76 2.26 -3.11
CA GLU A 41 -3.94 2.98 -3.61
C GLU A 41 -4.60 3.82 -2.52
N TYR A 42 -4.65 3.30 -1.30
CA TYR A 42 -5.19 4.01 -0.16
C TYR A 42 -4.32 5.21 0.21
N ASP A 43 -3.01 5.03 0.30
CA ASP A 43 -2.04 6.07 0.65
C ASP A 43 -2.04 7.21 -0.36
N VAL A 44 -2.10 6.89 -1.67
CA VAL A 44 -2.23 7.90 -2.73
C VAL A 44 -3.51 8.71 -2.55
N THR A 45 -4.64 8.04 -2.28
CA THR A 45 -5.93 8.72 -2.10
C THR A 45 -5.89 9.67 -0.89
N VAL A 46 -5.38 9.22 0.25
CA VAL A 46 -5.25 10.04 1.46
C VAL A 46 -4.30 11.23 1.23
N ALA A 47 -3.19 11.01 0.53
CA ALA A 47 -2.25 12.08 0.20
C ALA A 47 -2.89 13.14 -0.72
N ASP A 48 -3.65 12.71 -1.72
CA ASP A 48 -4.37 13.61 -2.62
C ASP A 48 -5.41 14.43 -1.86
N GLU A 49 -6.20 13.81 -0.98
CA GLU A 49 -7.17 14.50 -0.13
C GLU A 49 -6.51 15.58 0.74
N ALA A 50 -5.45 15.21 1.46
CA ALA A 50 -4.69 16.14 2.29
C ALA A 50 -4.08 17.30 1.47
N TYR A 51 -3.61 17.00 0.25
CA TYR A 51 -3.09 18.02 -0.64
C TYR A 51 -4.18 18.98 -1.12
N GLN A 52 -5.37 18.48 -1.48
CA GLN A 52 -6.48 19.34 -1.87
C GLN A 52 -6.93 20.25 -0.73
N GLU A 53 -6.98 19.76 0.50
CA GLU A 53 -7.29 20.56 1.68
C GLU A 53 -6.25 21.69 1.89
N TYR A 54 -4.96 21.36 1.81
CA TYR A 54 -3.88 22.33 1.90
C TYR A 54 -3.97 23.42 0.81
N VAL A 55 -4.28 23.02 -0.43
CA VAL A 55 -4.49 23.97 -1.54
C VAL A 55 -5.72 24.85 -1.29
N ALA A 56 -6.82 24.27 -0.82
CA ALA A 56 -8.06 24.97 -0.52
C ALA A 56 -7.91 26.00 0.62
N ASP A 57 -7.08 25.72 1.62
CA ASP A 57 -6.76 26.69 2.68
C ASP A 57 -5.78 27.81 2.24
N GLY A 58 -5.38 27.82 0.97
CA GLY A 58 -4.48 28.83 0.42
C GLY A 58 -3.02 28.56 0.74
N LYS A 59 -2.65 27.29 0.95
CA LYS A 59 -1.28 26.82 1.16
C LYS A 59 -0.63 27.38 2.42
N LYS A 60 -1.42 27.67 3.45
CA LYS A 60 -0.92 28.22 4.70
C LYS A 60 -0.06 27.18 5.43
N SER A 61 1.11 27.61 5.88
CA SER A 61 1.93 26.84 6.80
C SER A 61 1.48 27.06 8.23
N ARG A 62 1.64 26.05 9.07
CA ARG A 62 1.53 26.14 10.52
C ARG A 62 2.87 25.81 11.20
N PRO A 63 3.12 26.28 12.43
CA PRO A 63 4.31 25.94 13.18
C PRO A 63 4.46 24.42 13.37
N ILE A 64 5.69 23.90 13.32
CA ILE A 64 5.96 22.46 13.42
C ILE A 64 5.57 21.89 14.79
N GLU A 65 5.54 22.74 15.82
CA GLU A 65 5.14 22.40 17.18
C GLU A 65 3.67 21.92 17.26
N GLU A 66 2.81 22.38 16.34
CA GLU A 66 1.42 21.89 16.26
C GLU A 66 1.39 20.44 15.77
N LEU A 67 2.20 20.08 14.77
CA LEU A 67 2.33 18.71 14.29
C LEU A 67 2.86 17.78 15.37
N TRP A 68 3.88 18.20 16.12
CA TRP A 68 4.43 17.37 17.21
C TRP A 68 3.40 17.07 18.30
N LYS A 69 2.58 18.06 18.68
CA LYS A 69 1.46 17.84 19.61
C LYS A 69 0.44 16.83 19.07
N GLU A 70 0.13 16.89 17.78
CA GLU A 70 -0.79 15.93 17.13
C GLU A 70 -0.20 14.51 17.05
N CYS A 71 1.10 14.40 16.84
CA CYS A 71 1.82 13.13 16.75
C CYS A 71 2.25 12.56 18.12
N GLU A 72 1.93 13.25 19.22
CA GLU A 72 2.32 12.87 20.58
C GLU A 72 3.84 12.69 20.78
N ILE A 73 4.64 13.52 20.09
CA ILE A 73 6.12 13.51 20.15
C ILE A 73 6.72 14.83 20.66
#